data_AF-A0A2G2Q1T7-F1
#
_entry.id   AF-A0A2G2Q1T7-F1
#
_cell.length_a   1.000
_cell.length_b   1.000
_cell.length_c   1.000
_cell.angle_alpha   90.00
_cell.angle_beta   90.00
_cell.angle_gamma   90.00
#
_symmetry.space_group_name_H-M   'P 1'
#
loop_
_entity.id
_entity.type
_entity.pdbx_description
1 polymer ?
#
loop_
_entity_poly.entity_id
_entity_poly.type
_entity_poly.pdbx_seq_one_letter_code
_entity_poly.pdbx_strand_id
1 'polypeptide(L)'
;MNYKQTTQIPNVVFDKHLNNLSFSELKILLYILRQTYGWISKNGKRKKRDRITHGQFETKTGLSRRIISSTIQSLIIKQLITVSDYKGTLLHYPSERKGKVGIYYAPNLQTYADNDIKVGKKKHQPMQNRVYNKTNRTKLKRQKELSNNKRKSDWQRMQEILQSRI
;
A
#
# COMPACT_ATOMS: atom_id res chain seq x y z
N MET A 1 -6.11 -4.20 -6.84
CA MET A 1 -5.96 -4.01 -8.29
C MET A 1 -4.66 -4.65 -8.76
N ASN A 2 -4.67 -5.42 -9.85
CA ASN A 2 -3.47 -5.96 -10.49
C ASN A 2 -3.25 -5.22 -11.82
N TYR A 3 -2.31 -4.28 -11.84
CA TYR A 3 -2.03 -3.47 -13.04
C TYR A 3 -1.22 -4.31 -14.04
N LYS A 4 -1.77 -4.51 -15.24
CA LYS A 4 -1.08 -5.21 -16.33
C LYS A 4 0.02 -4.32 -16.93
N GLN A 5 1.08 -4.92 -17.46
CA GLN A 5 2.18 -4.24 -18.16
C GLN A 5 2.91 -3.14 -17.36
N THR A 6 2.85 -3.20 -16.03
CA THR A 6 3.55 -2.25 -15.15
C THR A 6 4.47 -3.00 -14.19
N THR A 7 5.42 -2.28 -13.61
CA THR A 7 6.23 -2.77 -12.49
C THR A 7 5.94 -1.91 -11.28
N GLN A 8 5.61 -2.54 -10.16
CA GLN A 8 5.45 -1.84 -8.90
C GLN A 8 6.83 -1.49 -8.34
N ILE A 9 7.14 -0.19 -8.30
CA ILE A 9 8.37 0.35 -7.74
C ILE A 9 8.04 0.92 -6.36
N PRO A 10 8.82 0.62 -5.32
CA PRO A 10 8.62 1.21 -3.99
C PRO A 10 8.74 2.74 -4.03
N ASN A 11 7.78 3.45 -3.42
CA ASN A 11 7.75 4.92 -3.41
C ASN A 11 9.03 5.54 -2.84
N VAL A 12 9.71 4.86 -1.90
CA VAL A 12 11.01 5.31 -1.34
C VAL A 12 12.07 5.59 -2.41
N VAL A 13 12.00 4.90 -3.56
CA VAL A 13 12.89 5.15 -4.71
C VAL A 13 12.69 6.58 -5.22
N PHE A 14 11.43 7.00 -5.34
CA PHE A 14 11.06 8.35 -5.79
C PHE A 14 11.26 9.39 -4.68
N ASP A 15 10.76 9.10 -3.48
CA ASP A 15 10.67 10.10 -2.41
C ASP A 15 12.03 10.40 -1.75
N LYS A 16 12.91 9.40 -1.62
CA LYS A 16 14.20 9.56 -0.90
C LYS A 16 15.42 9.43 -1.80
N HIS A 17 15.38 8.52 -2.77
CA HIS A 17 16.57 8.18 -3.53
C HIS A 17 16.70 8.95 -4.85
N LEU A 18 15.60 9.38 -5.46
CA LEU A 18 15.61 10.00 -6.79
C LEU A 18 16.54 11.21 -6.90
N ASN A 19 16.56 12.08 -5.89
CA ASN A 19 17.42 13.26 -5.86
C ASN A 19 18.90 12.93 -5.62
N ASN A 20 19.20 11.78 -5.02
CA ASN A 20 20.54 11.40 -4.55
C ASN A 20 21.23 10.36 -5.44
N LEU A 21 20.52 9.87 -6.46
CA LEU A 21 21.02 8.89 -7.41
C LEU A 21 21.41 9.58 -8.71
N SER A 22 22.59 9.23 -9.22
CA SER A 22 22.97 9.58 -10.58
C SER A 22 22.08 8.87 -11.61
N PHE A 23 22.06 9.36 -12.85
CA PHE A 23 21.30 8.73 -13.94
C PHE A 23 21.69 7.26 -14.16
N SER A 24 22.98 6.94 -14.07
CA SER A 24 23.46 5.56 -14.23
C SER A 24 22.95 4.66 -13.11
N GLU A 25 23.03 5.13 -11.86
CA GLU A 25 22.54 4.39 -10.69
C GLU A 25 21.04 4.16 -10.76
N LEU A 26 20.27 5.19 -11.11
CA LEU A 26 18.82 5.10 -11.27
C LEU A 26 18.45 4.06 -12.33
N LYS A 27 19.09 4.10 -13.50
CA LYS A 27 18.84 3.14 -14.58
C LYS A 27 19.11 1.70 -14.15
N ILE A 28 20.24 1.44 -13.50
CA ILE A 28 20.60 0.10 -13.01
C ILE A 28 19.62 -0.36 -11.93
N LEU A 29 19.30 0.49 -10.96
CA LEU A 29 18.36 0.18 -9.88
C LEU A 29 16.96 -0.16 -10.42
N LEU A 30 16.43 0.67 -11.34
CA LEU A 30 15.14 0.44 -11.99
C LEU A 30 15.12 -0.87 -12.78
N TYR A 31 16.22 -1.20 -13.47
CA TYR A 31 16.31 -2.47 -14.18
C TYR A 31 16.31 -3.66 -13.22
N ILE A 32 17.05 -3.60 -12.11
CA ILE A 32 17.02 -4.65 -11.06
C ILE A 32 15.60 -4.81 -10.50
N LEU A 33 14.91 -3.69 -10.20
CA LEU A 33 13.52 -3.71 -9.72
C LEU A 33 12.56 -4.32 -10.75
N ARG A 34 12.74 -4.02 -12.04
CA ARG A 34 11.97 -4.62 -13.13
C ARG A 34 12.15 -6.13 -13.21
N GLN A 35 13.38 -6.62 -13.00
CA GLN A 35 13.71 -8.04 -13.08
C GLN A 35 13.35 -8.84 -11.82
N THR A 36 13.11 -8.15 -10.72
CA THR A 36 12.66 -8.73 -9.45
C THR A 36 11.16 -8.54 -9.24
N TYR A 37 10.74 -7.33 -8.86
CA TYR A 37 9.34 -7.02 -8.54
C TYR A 37 8.39 -7.02 -9.74
N GLY A 38 8.93 -6.84 -10.94
CA GLY A 38 8.17 -6.93 -12.19
C GLY A 38 7.83 -8.36 -12.63
N TRP A 39 8.30 -9.39 -11.91
CA TRP A 39 8.03 -10.79 -12.23
C TRP A 39 7.43 -11.51 -11.03
N ILE A 40 6.30 -12.19 -11.28
CA ILE A 40 5.59 -13.00 -10.30
C ILE A 40 5.84 -14.47 -10.63
N SER A 41 6.33 -15.23 -9.66
CA SER A 41 6.51 -16.67 -9.76
C SER A 41 5.17 -17.39 -9.77
N LYS A 42 5.15 -18.66 -10.19
CA LYS A 42 3.95 -19.52 -10.20
C LYS A 42 3.22 -19.53 -8.85
N ASN A 43 3.97 -19.36 -7.76
CA ASN A 43 3.45 -19.34 -6.39
C ASN A 43 2.84 -17.98 -5.99
N GLY A 44 2.59 -17.06 -6.94
CA GLY A 44 2.04 -15.73 -6.70
C GLY A 44 2.99 -14.73 -6.03
N LYS A 45 4.22 -15.14 -5.69
CA LYS A 45 5.23 -14.29 -5.05
C LYS A 45 6.17 -13.65 -6.07
N ARG A 46 6.56 -12.40 -5.82
CA ARG A 46 7.59 -11.72 -6.64
C ARG A 46 8.96 -12.36 -6.47
N LYS A 47 9.79 -12.26 -7.50
CA LYS A 47 11.20 -12.68 -7.42
C LYS A 47 11.93 -11.81 -6.40
N LYS A 48 12.64 -12.44 -5.47
CA LYS A 48 13.47 -11.72 -4.47
C LYS A 48 14.79 -11.25 -5.06
N ARG A 49 15.37 -12.03 -5.98
CA ARG A 49 16.62 -11.75 -6.67
C ARG A 49 16.56 -12.28 -8.10
N ASP A 50 17.40 -11.75 -8.98
CA ASP A 50 17.53 -12.25 -10.34
C ASP A 50 18.98 -12.36 -10.80
N ARG A 51 19.27 -13.35 -11.66
CA ARG A 51 20.57 -13.48 -12.31
C ARG A 51 20.63 -12.49 -13.47
N ILE A 52 21.56 -11.54 -13.40
CA ILE A 52 21.70 -10.50 -14.43
C ILE A 52 23.15 -10.45 -14.91
N THR A 53 23.37 -10.55 -16.21
CA THR A 53 24.71 -10.43 -16.79
C THR A 53 25.05 -8.98 -17.11
N HIS A 54 26.34 -8.66 -17.20
CA HIS A 54 26.78 -7.32 -17.64
C HIS A 54 26.22 -6.95 -19.03
N GLY A 55 26.13 -7.92 -19.95
CA GLY A 55 25.52 -7.69 -21.27
C GLY A 55 24.04 -7.32 -21.17
N GLN A 56 23.28 -7.94 -20.26
CA GLN A 56 21.89 -7.54 -20.02
C GLN A 56 21.78 -6.10 -19.50
N PHE A 57 22.66 -5.69 -18.56
CA PHE A 57 22.72 -4.30 -18.12
C PHE A 57 23.03 -3.36 -19.29
N GLU A 58 24.07 -3.65 -20.06
CA GLU A 58 24.49 -2.85 -21.21
C GLU A 58 23.35 -2.67 -22.22
N THR A 59 22.73 -3.77 -22.68
CA THR A 59 21.63 -3.71 -23.65
C THR A 59 20.38 -3.01 -23.11
N LYS A 60 20.05 -3.17 -21.83
CA LYS A 60 18.77 -2.65 -21.28
C LYS A 60 18.88 -1.25 -20.70
N THR A 61 20.06 -0.84 -20.25
CA THR A 61 20.28 0.50 -19.68
C THR A 61 20.97 1.45 -20.64
N GLY A 62 21.63 0.92 -21.68
CA GLY A 62 22.44 1.70 -22.62
C GLY A 62 23.74 2.23 -22.02
N LEU A 63 24.19 1.67 -20.89
CA LEU A 63 25.41 2.08 -20.20
C LEU A 63 26.60 1.22 -20.65
N SER A 64 27.78 1.83 -20.73
CA SER A 64 29.01 1.09 -21.01
C SER A 64 29.39 0.17 -19.83
N ARG A 65 30.07 -0.94 -20.14
CA ARG A 65 30.52 -1.90 -19.10
C ARG A 65 31.35 -1.27 -17.98
N ARG A 66 32.19 -0.28 -18.33
CA ARG A 66 33.02 0.46 -17.36
C ARG A 66 32.15 1.18 -16.33
N ILE A 67 31.11 1.88 -16.79
CA ILE A 67 30.17 2.59 -15.92
C ILE A 67 29.35 1.60 -15.10
N ILE A 68 28.91 0.49 -15.69
CA ILE A 68 28.10 -0.52 -14.98
C ILE A 68 28.82 -1.05 -13.74
N SER A 69 30.11 -1.40 -13.85
CA SER A 69 30.87 -1.95 -12.73
C SER A 69 30.99 -0.97 -11.55
N SER A 70 31.36 0.28 -11.82
CA SER A 70 31.46 1.32 -10.79
C SER A 70 30.10 1.69 -10.19
N THR A 71 29.06 1.73 -11.02
CA THR A 71 27.69 2.05 -10.60
C THR A 71 27.11 0.96 -9.69
N ILE A 72 27.33 -0.32 -10.01
CA ILE A 72 26.93 -1.44 -9.14
C ILE A 72 27.63 -1.32 -7.79
N GLN A 73 28.94 -0.99 -7.77
CA GLN A 73 29.66 -0.81 -6.52
C GLN A 73 29.08 0.36 -5.70
N SER A 74 28.77 1.48 -6.34
CA SER A 74 28.15 2.63 -5.67
C SER A 74 26.78 2.28 -5.06
N LEU A 75 25.94 1.54 -5.78
CA LEU A 75 24.64 1.08 -5.28
C LEU A 75 24.76 0.11 -4.10
N ILE A 76 25.78 -0.76 -4.08
CA ILE A 76 26.09 -1.64 -2.94
C ILE A 76 26.50 -0.80 -1.73
N ILE A 77 27.38 0.19 -1.92
CA ILE A 77 27.83 1.09 -0.84
C ILE A 77 26.66 1.90 -0.27
N LYS A 78 25.76 2.40 -1.13
CA LYS A 78 24.50 3.05 -0.72
C LYS A 78 23.48 2.08 -0.10
N GLN A 79 23.80 0.79 0.00
CA GLN A 79 22.96 -0.29 0.53
C GLN A 79 21.61 -0.45 -0.19
N LEU A 80 21.48 0.01 -1.43
CA LEU A 80 20.22 -0.05 -2.19
C LEU A 80 20.01 -1.38 -2.91
N ILE A 81 21.10 -2.13 -3.12
CA ILE A 81 21.09 -3.46 -3.71
C ILE A 81 21.99 -4.39 -2.91
N THR A 82 21.67 -5.67 -2.96
CA THR A 82 22.55 -6.75 -2.52
C THR A 82 22.92 -7.62 -3.71
N VAL A 83 24.18 -8.01 -3.78
CA VAL A 83 24.71 -8.90 -4.82
C VAL A 83 25.15 -10.19 -4.17
N SER A 84 24.79 -11.33 -4.77
CA SER A 84 25.07 -12.65 -4.23
C SER A 84 25.43 -13.67 -5.32
N ASP A 85 26.12 -14.73 -4.91
CA ASP A 85 26.37 -15.92 -5.74
C ASP A 85 25.13 -16.83 -5.80
N TYR A 86 25.20 -17.90 -6.59
CA TYR A 86 24.17 -18.94 -6.66
C TYR A 86 23.78 -19.46 -5.28
N LYS A 87 24.76 -19.72 -4.41
CA LYS A 87 24.57 -20.21 -3.04
C LYS A 87 23.97 -19.17 -2.07
N GLY A 88 23.88 -17.89 -2.47
CA GLY A 88 23.36 -16.82 -1.62
C GLY A 88 24.40 -16.06 -0.80
N THR A 89 25.68 -16.45 -0.88
CA THR A 89 26.79 -15.69 -0.27
C THR A 89 26.87 -14.29 -0.87
N LEU A 90 26.96 -13.27 -0.03
CA LEU A 90 27.05 -11.87 -0.44
C LEU A 90 28.41 -11.59 -1.12
N LEU A 91 28.38 -10.76 -2.15
CA LEU A 91 29.55 -10.35 -2.95
C LEU A 91 29.64 -8.82 -2.93
N HIS A 92 30.30 -8.29 -1.91
CA HIS A 92 30.39 -6.85 -1.66
C HIS A 92 31.40 -6.17 -2.58
N TYR A 93 32.54 -6.81 -2.85
CA TYR A 93 33.65 -6.21 -3.59
C TYR A 93 33.71 -6.67 -5.05
N PRO A 94 34.23 -5.84 -5.99
CA PRO A 94 34.37 -6.23 -7.39
C PRO A 94 35.23 -7.48 -7.61
N SER A 95 36.25 -7.68 -6.77
CA SER A 95 37.13 -8.85 -6.79
C SER A 95 36.37 -10.16 -6.58
N GLU A 96 35.40 -10.18 -5.67
CA GLU A 96 34.60 -11.36 -5.31
C GLU A 96 33.62 -11.77 -6.42
N ARG A 97 33.24 -10.81 -7.26
CA ARG A 97 32.33 -11.03 -8.40
C ARG A 97 33.06 -11.63 -9.61
N LYS A 98 34.37 -11.45 -9.71
CA LYS A 98 35.17 -11.93 -10.84
C LYS A 98 35.18 -13.47 -10.86
N GLY A 99 34.95 -14.05 -12.04
CA GLY A 99 34.98 -15.51 -12.23
C GLY A 99 33.76 -16.27 -11.70
N LYS A 100 32.76 -15.59 -11.13
CA LYS A 100 31.50 -16.23 -10.71
C LYS A 100 30.63 -16.58 -11.92
N VAL A 101 30.15 -17.82 -11.97
CA VAL A 101 29.31 -18.34 -13.07
C VAL A 101 27.94 -17.64 -13.14
N GLY A 102 27.42 -17.21 -12.00
CA GLY A 102 26.15 -16.48 -11.93
C GLY A 102 26.15 -15.47 -10.80
N ILE A 103 25.87 -14.22 -11.15
CA ILE A 103 25.73 -13.13 -10.19
C ILE A 103 24.25 -12.76 -10.10
N TYR A 104 23.75 -12.76 -8.87
CA TYR A 104 22.36 -12.47 -8.55
C TYR A 104 22.24 -11.11 -7.86
N TYR A 105 21.28 -10.32 -8.31
CA TYR A 105 21.01 -8.97 -7.82
C TYR A 105 19.64 -8.94 -7.16
N ALA A 106 19.55 -8.30 -6.00
CA ALA A 106 18.31 -8.06 -5.30
C ALA A 106 18.22 -6.60 -4.85
N PRO A 107 17.04 -5.98 -4.92
CA PRO A 107 16.81 -4.69 -4.28
C PRO A 107 16.88 -4.85 -2.77
N ASN A 108 17.61 -3.94 -2.11
CA ASN A 108 17.67 -3.80 -0.66
C ASN A 108 17.12 -2.44 -0.29
N LEU A 109 15.80 -2.30 -0.42
CA LEU A 109 15.11 -1.06 -0.10
C LEU A 109 14.47 -1.23 1.26
N GLN A 110 14.84 -0.38 2.22
CA GLN A 110 14.13 -0.27 3.47
C GLN A 110 12.70 0.15 3.16
N THR A 111 11.77 -0.77 3.40
CA THR A 111 10.35 -0.42 3.39
C THR A 111 10.10 0.30 4.71
N TYR A 112 9.92 1.62 4.66
CA TYR A 112 9.46 2.42 5.80
C TYR A 112 7.97 2.13 6.11
N ALA A 113 7.53 0.88 5.94
CA ALA A 113 6.25 0.40 6.40
C ALA A 113 6.19 0.32 7.95
N ASP A 114 7.02 1.08 8.65
CA ASP A 114 6.76 1.51 10.04
C ASP A 114 5.63 2.56 10.12
N ASN A 115 5.00 2.91 8.99
CA ASN A 115 3.74 3.65 8.95
C ASN A 115 2.61 2.88 8.26
N ASP A 116 2.36 1.62 8.65
CA ASP A 116 0.94 1.23 8.83
C ASP A 116 0.40 1.94 10.09
N ILE A 117 0.49 3.28 10.13
CA ILE A 117 -0.59 4.01 10.77
C ILE A 117 -1.76 3.58 9.92
N LYS A 118 -2.60 2.71 10.47
CA LYS A 118 -3.88 2.34 9.90
C LYS A 118 -4.72 3.62 9.80
N VAL A 119 -4.43 4.47 8.81
CA VAL A 119 -5.16 5.72 8.54
C VAL A 119 -6.64 5.38 8.34
N GLY A 120 -6.94 4.16 7.87
CA GLY A 120 -8.29 3.61 7.72
C GLY A 120 -8.83 2.73 8.86
N LYS A 121 -8.15 2.51 9.99
CA LYS A 121 -8.72 1.73 11.13
C LYS A 121 -8.75 2.50 12.45
N LYS A 122 -9.04 3.80 12.45
CA LYS A 122 -9.70 4.34 13.63
C LYS A 122 -11.05 3.63 13.73
N LYS A 123 -11.27 2.81 14.76
CA LYS A 123 -12.61 2.31 15.08
C LYS A 123 -13.52 3.54 15.10
N HIS A 124 -14.55 3.55 14.27
CA HIS A 124 -15.54 4.62 14.28
C HIS A 124 -16.12 4.65 15.70
N GLN A 125 -15.72 5.64 16.50
CA GLN A 125 -16.34 5.87 17.80
C GLN A 125 -17.77 6.29 17.49
N PRO A 126 -18.81 5.53 17.87
CA PRO A 126 -20.16 6.01 17.71
C PRO A 126 -20.25 7.33 18.48
N MET A 127 -20.66 8.42 17.81
CA MET A 127 -21.05 9.63 18.52
C MET A 127 -22.37 9.35 19.26
N GLN A 128 -22.33 8.58 20.34
CA GLN A 128 -23.45 8.41 21.25
C GLN A 128 -23.26 9.41 22.40
N ASN A 129 -24.34 10.09 22.80
CA ASN A 129 -24.42 11.05 23.91
C ASN A 129 -23.79 12.45 23.72
N ARG A 130 -23.72 13.01 22.50
CA ARG A 130 -23.53 14.47 22.35
C ARG A 130 -24.86 15.20 22.52
N VAL A 131 -24.86 16.35 23.22
CA VAL A 131 -26.04 17.19 23.51
C VAL A 131 -26.89 17.45 22.25
N TYR A 132 -26.24 17.61 21.10
CA TYR A 132 -26.81 17.96 19.79
C TYR A 132 -27.20 16.76 18.89
N ASN A 133 -27.29 15.53 19.41
CA ASN A 133 -27.79 14.40 18.61
C ASN A 133 -29.32 14.44 18.45
N LYS A 134 -29.82 14.23 17.22
CA LYS A 134 -31.26 14.26 16.84
C LYS A 134 -32.17 13.31 17.64
N THR A 135 -31.60 12.35 18.36
CA THR A 135 -32.30 11.37 19.21
C THR A 135 -32.36 11.75 20.69
N ASN A 136 -31.74 12.86 21.12
CA ASN A 136 -31.87 13.33 22.50
C ASN A 136 -33.24 13.97 22.78
N ARG A 137 -33.63 13.94 24.06
CA ARG A 137 -34.95 14.23 24.66
C ARG A 137 -35.74 15.43 24.08
N THR A 138 -35.08 16.42 23.51
CA THR A 138 -35.71 17.65 23.00
C THR A 138 -36.69 17.42 21.84
N LYS A 139 -36.63 16.29 21.12
CA LYS A 139 -37.57 16.01 20.01
C LYS A 139 -38.73 15.05 20.31
N LEU A 140 -38.81 14.47 21.51
CA LEU A 140 -39.79 13.41 21.84
C LEU A 140 -41.01 13.87 22.66
N LYS A 141 -41.11 15.15 23.05
CA LYS A 141 -42.18 15.59 23.98
C LYS A 141 -43.44 16.19 23.35
N ARG A 142 -43.46 16.60 22.08
CA ARG A 142 -44.68 17.23 21.52
C ARG A 142 -45.82 16.24 21.27
N GLN A 143 -45.52 14.97 20.98
CA GLN A 143 -46.55 13.96 20.75
C GLN A 143 -47.16 13.38 22.04
N LYS A 144 -46.48 13.49 23.19
CA LYS A 144 -47.03 13.03 24.48
C LYS A 144 -47.94 14.05 25.15
N GLU A 145 -47.77 15.35 24.91
CA GLU A 145 -48.65 16.39 25.49
C GLU A 145 -50.04 16.43 24.84
N LEU A 146 -50.18 15.99 23.58
CA LEU A 146 -51.48 15.82 22.91
C LEU A 146 -52.22 14.52 23.29
N SER A 147 -51.58 13.64 24.07
CA SER A 147 -52.10 12.32 24.44
C SER A 147 -53.02 12.32 25.67
N ASN A 148 -53.43 13.49 26.18
CA ASN A 148 -54.44 13.56 27.26
C ASN A 148 -55.89 13.38 26.76
N ASN A 149 -56.11 13.24 25.45
CA ASN A 149 -57.37 12.72 24.94
C ASN A 149 -57.35 11.19 25.06
N LYS A 150 -58.02 10.64 26.09
CA LYS A 150 -58.31 9.20 26.16
C LYS A 150 -58.90 8.75 24.82
N ARG A 151 -58.23 7.81 24.13
CA ARG A 151 -58.76 7.19 22.91
C ARG A 151 -60.12 6.56 23.25
N LYS A 152 -61.20 7.09 22.68
CA LYS A 152 -62.52 6.44 22.66
C LYS A 152 -62.47 5.23 21.72
N SER A 153 -63.09 4.12 22.09
CA SER A 153 -63.26 2.98 21.18
C SER A 153 -64.30 3.30 20.09
N ASP A 154 -64.25 2.61 18.96
CA ASP A 154 -65.22 2.83 17.86
C ASP A 154 -66.65 2.54 18.30
N TRP A 155 -66.84 1.58 19.21
CA TRP A 155 -68.14 1.30 19.83
C TRP A 155 -68.67 2.49 20.64
N GLN A 156 -67.84 3.11 21.47
CA GLN A 156 -68.21 4.31 22.23
C GLN A 156 -68.57 5.46 21.28
N ARG A 157 -67.83 5.62 20.19
CA ARG A 157 -68.10 6.63 19.16
C ARG A 157 -69.43 6.37 18.46
N MET A 158 -69.76 5.11 18.14
CA MET A 158 -71.05 4.73 17.56
C MET A 158 -72.23 5.00 18.49
N GLN A 159 -72.11 4.69 19.79
CA GLN A 159 -73.17 4.98 20.76
C GLN A 159 -73.44 6.48 20.89
N GLU A 160 -72.39 7.30 20.93
CA GLU A 160 -72.52 8.76 21.01
C GLU A 160 -73.25 9.34 19.78
N ILE A 161 -72.93 8.82 18.57
CA ILE A 161 -73.60 9.20 17.32
C ILE A 161 -75.09 8.83 17.37
N LEU A 162 -75.43 7.64 17.87
CA LEU A 162 -76.83 7.21 18.00
C LEU A 162 -77.60 8.05 19.04
N GLN A 163 -76.97 8.39 20.16
CA GLN A 163 -77.57 9.24 21.20
C GLN A 163 -77.78 10.69 20.75
N SER A 164 -76.92 11.22 19.88
CA SER A 164 -77.06 12.58 19.33
C SER A 164 -78.13 12.75 18.24
N ARG A 165 -78.77 11.65 17.81
CA ARG A 165 -79.76 11.62 16.72
C ARG A 165 -81.21 11.38 17.20
N ILE A 166 -81.44 11.41 18.51
CA ILE A 166 -82.75 11.44 19.17
C ILE A 166 -82.88 12.83 19.82
#